data_AF-A0A952C5T5-F1
#
_entry.id   AF-A0A952C5T5-F1
#
_cell.length_a   1.000
_cell.length_b   1.000
_cell.length_c   1.000
_cell.angle_alpha   90.00
_cell.angle_beta   90.00
_cell.angle_gamma   90.00
#
_symmetry.space_group_name_H-M   'P 1'
#
loop_
_entity.id
_entity.type
_entity.pdbx_description
1 polymer ?
#
loop_
_entity_poly.entity_id
_entity_poly.type
_entity_poly.pdbx_seq_one_letter_code
_entity_poly.pdbx_strand_id
1 'polypeptide(L)'
;RIEPWEVQLMLEEGEKLVPGISRARVLRAWAGVRPLYQEGFAGDSRDATRALALLDHQQRDGVAGFLTITGGKWTTFRLMAETTMNKACEQLGVERPCRTAGTQVPGIDQGHYWLGHRLHEVEEHRLQGELVCECELVTRTMLEQAAVQNPTVTLDDLRRDVRLGMGPCQGGFCTYRAAGILHEMQLMARGETAAASHDQSESPWEVAYMQSPAHHAANLPPKPAPQRPPQSNPNLLLRDFLQERWRGLTPILWGQQLKQERLDELIYLGIMNADHLPEDNEQSPLSTFWEFDTTPGASGPAAEGS
;
A
#
# COMPACT_ATOMS: atom_id res chain seq x y z
N ARG A 1 -10.95 -5.13 7.59
CA ARG A 1 -10.53 -6.44 7.03
C ARG A 1 -11.60 -6.85 6.04
N ILE A 2 -11.24 -7.52 4.95
CA ILE A 2 -12.22 -8.09 4.02
C ILE A 2 -12.64 -9.44 4.59
N GLU A 3 -13.95 -9.66 4.72
CA GLU A 3 -14.49 -10.90 5.24
C GLU A 3 -14.86 -11.88 4.10
N PRO A 4 -14.75 -13.21 4.29
CA PRO A 4 -15.01 -14.19 3.23
C PRO A 4 -16.40 -14.06 2.58
N TRP A 5 -17.40 -13.67 3.35
CA TRP A 5 -18.77 -13.48 2.84
C TRP A 5 -18.88 -12.31 1.87
N GLU A 6 -18.07 -11.25 2.02
CA GLU A 6 -18.08 -10.09 1.12
C GLU A 6 -17.61 -10.50 -0.28
N VAL A 7 -16.59 -11.35 -0.34
CA VAL A 7 -16.05 -11.91 -1.58
C VAL A 7 -17.10 -12.80 -2.24
N GLN A 8 -17.69 -13.72 -1.47
CA GLN A 8 -18.69 -14.65 -1.98
C GLN A 8 -19.88 -13.91 -2.57
N LEU A 9 -20.36 -12.86 -1.89
CA LEU A 9 -21.43 -12.00 -2.40
C LEU A 9 -21.06 -11.35 -3.75
N MET A 10 -19.84 -10.83 -3.90
CA MET A 10 -19.40 -10.25 -5.18
C MET A 10 -19.34 -11.28 -6.31
N LEU A 11 -18.91 -12.51 -6.02
CA LEU A 11 -18.89 -13.59 -7.01
C LEU A 11 -20.30 -14.03 -7.40
N GLU A 12 -21.21 -14.15 -6.43
CA GLU A 12 -22.62 -14.51 -6.66
C GLU A 12 -23.37 -13.45 -7.47
N GLU A 13 -23.21 -12.16 -7.13
CA GLU A 13 -23.81 -11.07 -7.92
C GLU A 13 -23.17 -10.95 -9.31
N GLY A 14 -21.86 -11.18 -9.41
CA GLY A 14 -21.13 -11.23 -10.67
C GLY A 14 -21.61 -12.35 -11.60
N GLU A 15 -21.85 -13.55 -11.07
CA GLU A 15 -22.31 -14.72 -11.83
C GLU A 15 -23.64 -14.46 -12.55
N LYS A 16 -24.52 -13.63 -11.97
CA LYS A 16 -25.79 -13.22 -12.59
C LYS A 16 -25.58 -12.38 -13.85
N LEU A 17 -24.50 -11.59 -13.90
CA LEU A 17 -24.17 -10.70 -15.02
C LEU A 17 -23.23 -11.36 -16.04
N VAL A 18 -22.27 -12.15 -15.56
CA VAL A 18 -21.24 -12.82 -16.34
C VAL A 18 -21.17 -14.29 -15.90
N PRO A 19 -21.93 -15.19 -16.55
CA PRO A 19 -21.92 -16.61 -16.22
C PRO A 19 -20.52 -17.21 -16.32
N GLY A 20 -20.11 -17.97 -15.30
CA GLY A 20 -18.80 -18.59 -15.17
C GLY A 20 -17.74 -17.73 -14.47
N ILE A 21 -18.03 -16.48 -14.10
CA ILE A 21 -17.05 -15.61 -13.40
C ILE A 21 -16.65 -16.17 -12.04
N SER A 22 -17.54 -16.90 -11.37
CA SER A 22 -17.24 -17.60 -10.11
C SER A 22 -16.14 -18.67 -10.25
N ARG A 23 -15.90 -19.16 -11.48
CA ARG A 23 -14.83 -20.11 -11.80
C ARG A 23 -13.53 -19.43 -12.23
N ALA A 24 -13.55 -18.11 -12.44
CA ALA A 24 -12.38 -17.35 -12.82
C ALA A 24 -11.37 -17.28 -11.66
N ARG A 25 -10.10 -17.11 -12.00
CA ARG A 25 -9.05 -16.92 -11.00
C ARG A 25 -9.14 -15.52 -10.41
N VAL A 26 -9.56 -15.42 -9.14
CA VAL A 26 -9.55 -14.14 -8.42
C VAL A 26 -8.10 -13.82 -8.04
N LEU A 27 -7.60 -12.69 -8.53
CA LEU A 27 -6.21 -12.27 -8.27
C LEU A 27 -6.08 -11.46 -6.99
N ARG A 28 -7.08 -10.63 -6.66
CA ARG A 28 -7.06 -9.76 -5.49
C ARG A 28 -8.43 -9.25 -5.09
N ALA A 29 -8.64 -9.07 -3.79
CA ALA A 29 -9.76 -8.32 -3.24
C ALA A 29 -9.25 -7.06 -2.52
N TRP A 30 -10.06 -6.02 -2.58
CA TRP A 30 -9.80 -4.73 -1.95
C TRP A 30 -11.07 -4.21 -1.31
N ALA A 31 -10.94 -3.55 -0.17
CA ALA A 31 -12.03 -2.82 0.46
C ALA A 31 -11.62 -1.38 0.70
N GLY A 32 -12.60 -0.49 0.63
CA GLY A 32 -12.47 0.90 1.00
C GLY A 32 -13.68 1.32 1.82
N VAL A 33 -13.45 2.04 2.91
CA VAL A 33 -14.52 2.61 3.72
C VAL A 33 -14.94 3.94 3.09
N ARG A 34 -16.24 4.13 2.90
CA ARG A 34 -16.78 5.39 2.41
C ARG A 34 -17.19 6.24 3.61
N PRO A 35 -16.61 7.43 3.81
CA PRO A 35 -17.03 8.34 4.86
C PRO A 35 -18.37 8.96 4.46
N LEU A 36 -19.47 8.31 4.82
CA LEU A 36 -20.82 8.82 4.59
C LEU A 36 -21.26 9.60 5.83
N TYR A 37 -21.79 10.81 5.61
CA TYR A 37 -22.30 11.66 6.67
C TYR A 37 -23.76 12.00 6.40
N GLN A 38 -24.56 11.86 7.45
CA GLN A 38 -25.93 12.35 7.46
C GLN A 38 -26.28 12.74 8.90
N GLU A 39 -26.65 14.00 9.09
CA GLU A 39 -27.01 14.51 10.41
C GLU A 39 -28.34 13.88 10.89
N GLY A 40 -28.36 13.36 12.11
CA GLY A 40 -29.54 12.71 12.70
C GLY A 40 -29.94 11.36 12.08
N PHE A 41 -29.07 10.71 11.31
CA PHE A 41 -29.39 9.43 10.66
C PHE A 41 -29.32 8.24 11.63
N ALA A 42 -30.44 7.53 11.78
CA ALA A 42 -30.59 6.29 12.53
C ALA A 42 -31.17 5.19 11.63
N GLY A 43 -30.48 4.86 10.54
CA GLY A 43 -30.91 3.88 9.53
C GLY A 43 -29.75 3.01 9.01
N ASP A 44 -30.05 2.13 8.06
CA ASP A 44 -29.08 1.18 7.50
C ASP A 44 -28.09 1.87 6.53
N SER A 45 -26.82 1.45 6.54
CA SER A 45 -25.70 2.16 5.87
C SER A 45 -25.88 2.42 4.35
N ARG A 46 -26.75 1.65 3.69
CA ARG A 46 -27.05 1.78 2.24
C ARG A 46 -27.92 3.00 1.90
N ASP A 47 -28.66 3.54 2.87
CA ASP A 47 -29.59 4.66 2.67
C ASP A 47 -28.97 6.02 3.00
N ALA A 48 -27.74 6.04 3.53
CA ALA A 48 -27.01 7.27 3.81
C ALA A 48 -26.62 7.99 2.51
N THR A 49 -26.92 9.29 2.43
CA THR A 49 -26.73 10.05 1.19
C THR A 49 -25.24 10.12 0.82
N ARG A 50 -24.93 9.89 -0.47
CA ARG A 50 -23.58 10.11 -1.04
C ARG A 50 -23.34 11.57 -1.43
N ALA A 51 -24.25 12.46 -1.05
CA ALA A 51 -24.16 13.86 -1.39
C ALA A 51 -22.99 14.50 -0.62
N LEU A 52 -22.48 15.59 -1.18
CA LEU A 52 -21.51 16.43 -0.51
C LEU A 52 -22.15 17.10 0.71
N ALA A 53 -21.54 17.00 1.89
CA ALA A 53 -21.96 17.74 3.08
C ALA A 53 -20.82 18.64 3.56
N LEU A 54 -21.06 19.95 3.53
CA LEU A 54 -20.19 20.97 4.11
C LEU A 54 -20.80 21.41 5.45
N LEU A 55 -20.03 21.24 6.53
CA LEU A 55 -20.42 21.65 7.87
C LEU A 55 -19.72 22.97 8.21
N ASP A 56 -20.52 24.02 8.38
CA ASP A 56 -20.08 25.30 8.91
C ASP A 56 -20.17 25.28 10.44
N HIS A 57 -19.03 25.06 11.10
CA HIS A 57 -18.98 24.99 12.56
C HIS A 57 -19.20 26.35 13.24
N GLN A 58 -19.13 27.47 12.52
CA GLN A 58 -19.47 28.77 13.07
C GLN A 58 -20.97 28.87 13.34
N GLN A 59 -21.79 28.41 12.39
CA GLN A 59 -23.25 28.40 12.50
C GLN A 59 -23.74 27.26 13.40
N ARG A 60 -23.11 26.09 13.30
CA ARG A 60 -23.53 24.88 13.99
C ARG A 60 -23.10 24.84 15.45
N ASP A 61 -21.83 25.20 15.71
CA ASP A 61 -21.15 24.96 16.99
C ASP A 61 -20.59 26.25 17.61
N GLY A 62 -20.72 27.41 16.95
CA GLY A 62 -20.15 28.68 17.41
C GLY A 62 -18.63 28.80 17.23
N VAL A 63 -18.00 27.91 16.45
CA VAL A 63 -16.55 27.88 16.22
C VAL A 63 -16.21 28.44 14.84
N ALA A 64 -15.67 29.67 14.82
CA ALA A 64 -15.25 30.32 13.57
C ALA A 64 -13.98 29.70 12.96
N GLY A 65 -13.84 29.77 11.64
CA GLY A 65 -12.65 29.31 10.93
C GLY A 65 -12.51 27.79 10.82
N PHE A 66 -13.54 27.03 11.20
CA PHE A 66 -13.55 25.58 11.14
C PHE A 66 -14.65 25.09 10.19
N LEU A 67 -14.25 24.40 9.12
CA LEU A 67 -15.12 23.84 8.11
C LEU A 67 -14.80 22.35 7.95
N THR A 68 -15.81 21.50 7.99
CA THR A 68 -15.66 20.07 7.68
C THR A 68 -16.35 19.75 6.36
N ILE A 69 -15.66 19.06 5.47
CA ILE A 69 -16.22 18.50 4.24
C ILE A 69 -16.24 16.98 4.35
N THR A 70 -17.39 16.37 4.11
CA THR A 70 -17.58 14.93 4.22
C THR A 70 -18.56 14.42 3.17
N GLY A 71 -18.54 13.10 2.91
CA GLY A 71 -19.19 12.50 1.76
C GLY A 71 -18.54 12.92 0.45
N GLY A 72 -19.37 13.05 -0.59
CA GLY A 72 -18.90 13.35 -1.94
C GLY A 72 -18.23 12.16 -2.64
N LYS A 73 -18.03 12.32 -3.94
CA LYS A 73 -17.40 11.30 -4.80
C LYS A 73 -16.06 11.82 -5.28
N TRP A 74 -15.15 10.89 -5.60
CA TRP A 74 -13.93 11.24 -6.33
C TRP A 74 -14.26 12.05 -7.59
N THR A 75 -15.27 11.67 -8.35
CA THR A 75 -15.70 12.41 -9.57
C THR A 75 -16.12 13.86 -9.32
N THR A 76 -16.42 14.23 -8.08
CA THR A 76 -16.84 15.60 -7.70
C THR A 76 -15.78 16.35 -6.89
N PHE A 77 -14.58 15.80 -6.69
CA PHE A 77 -13.58 16.36 -5.77
C PHE A 77 -13.29 17.85 -6.00
N ARG A 78 -13.23 18.30 -7.27
CA ARG A 78 -13.01 19.71 -7.62
C ARG A 78 -14.16 20.61 -7.16
N LEU A 79 -15.40 20.17 -7.35
CA LEU A 79 -16.59 20.89 -6.88
C LEU A 79 -16.60 20.94 -5.34
N MET A 80 -16.21 19.85 -4.67
CA MET A 80 -16.10 19.82 -3.20
C MET A 80 -15.10 20.85 -2.69
N ALA A 81 -13.93 20.94 -3.33
CA ALA A 81 -12.91 21.93 -3.00
C ALA A 81 -13.41 23.37 -3.26
N GLU A 82 -14.06 23.60 -4.41
CA GLU A 82 -14.66 24.90 -4.74
C GLU A 82 -15.71 25.34 -3.72
N THR A 83 -16.66 24.47 -3.38
CA THR A 83 -17.69 24.76 -2.37
C THR A 83 -17.09 25.06 -1.01
N THR A 84 -16.09 24.28 -0.57
CA THR A 84 -15.40 24.48 0.72
C THR A 84 -14.64 25.80 0.75
N MET A 85 -13.88 26.11 -0.31
CA MET A 85 -13.09 27.34 -0.39
C MET A 85 -13.96 28.58 -0.56
N ASN A 86 -15.08 28.51 -1.27
CA ASN A 86 -16.03 29.61 -1.34
C ASN A 86 -16.56 29.97 0.05
N LYS A 87 -16.87 28.97 0.88
CA LYS A 87 -17.30 29.19 2.26
C LYS A 87 -16.19 29.75 3.15
N ALA A 88 -14.95 29.28 2.97
CA ALA A 88 -13.79 29.84 3.66
C ALA A 88 -13.57 31.32 3.29
N CYS A 89 -13.67 31.65 2.00
CA CYS A 89 -13.61 33.03 1.50
C CYS A 89 -14.68 33.93 2.11
N GLU A 90 -15.91 33.44 2.23
CA GLU A 90 -17.01 34.14 2.91
C GLU A 90 -16.65 34.46 4.38
N GLN A 91 -16.19 33.46 5.16
CA GLN A 91 -15.82 33.67 6.56
C GLN A 91 -14.62 34.60 6.75
N LEU A 92 -13.68 34.59 5.80
CA LEU A 92 -12.50 35.46 5.81
C LEU A 92 -12.77 36.87 5.27
N GLY A 93 -13.95 37.13 4.69
CA GLY A 93 -14.28 38.40 4.05
C GLY A 93 -13.45 38.67 2.78
N VAL A 94 -13.03 37.62 2.08
CA VAL A 94 -12.20 37.70 0.86
C VAL A 94 -13.02 37.30 -0.36
N GLU A 95 -13.15 38.18 -1.34
CA GLU A 95 -13.70 37.82 -2.65
C GLU A 95 -12.60 37.35 -3.60
N ARG A 96 -12.59 36.05 -3.91
CA ARG A 96 -11.69 35.47 -4.90
C ARG A 96 -12.44 34.45 -5.75
N PRO A 97 -12.56 34.65 -7.08
CA PRO A 97 -13.22 33.67 -7.93
C PRO A 97 -12.40 32.39 -8.02
N CYS A 98 -13.08 31.24 -7.98
CA CYS A 98 -12.48 29.95 -8.23
C CYS A 98 -12.00 29.86 -9.68
N ARG A 99 -10.76 29.39 -9.89
CA ARG A 99 -10.14 29.23 -11.21
C ARG A 99 -9.81 27.78 -11.55
N THR A 100 -10.05 26.86 -10.62
CA THR A 100 -9.59 25.46 -10.69
C THR A 100 -10.22 24.66 -11.84
N ALA A 101 -11.35 25.11 -12.40
CA ALA A 101 -11.94 24.49 -13.59
C ALA A 101 -11.06 24.62 -14.84
N GLY A 102 -10.25 25.67 -14.94
CA GLY A 102 -9.31 25.90 -16.05
C GLY A 102 -7.84 25.80 -15.64
N THR A 103 -7.53 25.56 -14.37
CA THR A 103 -6.17 25.36 -13.90
C THR A 103 -5.73 23.93 -14.18
N GLN A 104 -4.64 23.76 -14.92
CA GLN A 104 -4.06 22.44 -15.15
C GLN A 104 -3.51 21.87 -13.84
N VAL A 105 -3.70 20.55 -13.65
CA VAL A 105 -3.11 19.84 -12.53
C VAL A 105 -1.59 19.80 -12.74
N PRO A 106 -0.77 19.99 -11.68
CA PRO A 106 0.68 19.88 -11.80
C PRO A 106 1.12 18.53 -12.40
N GLY A 107 2.22 18.53 -13.16
CA GLY A 107 2.78 17.33 -13.79
C GLY A 107 2.10 16.89 -15.10
N ILE A 108 1.18 17.70 -15.64
CA ILE A 108 0.60 17.48 -16.97
C ILE A 108 1.42 18.26 -18.01
N ASP A 109 2.59 17.72 -18.37
CA ASP A 109 3.43 18.29 -19.43
C ASP A 109 2.97 17.84 -20.83
N GLN A 110 2.29 16.68 -20.90
CA GLN A 110 1.94 15.99 -22.14
C GLN A 110 0.44 16.12 -22.55
N GLY A 111 -0.35 16.91 -21.82
CA GLY A 111 -1.79 17.06 -22.10
C GLY A 111 -2.64 15.90 -21.57
N HIS A 112 -3.48 15.28 -22.42
CA HIS A 112 -4.31 14.17 -21.97
C HIS A 112 -3.50 12.90 -21.73
N TYR A 113 -3.82 12.16 -20.67
CA TYR A 113 -3.15 10.91 -20.37
C TYR A 113 -3.31 9.90 -21.52
N TRP A 114 -2.19 9.32 -21.94
CA TRP A 114 -2.14 8.29 -22.98
C TRP A 114 -1.65 6.96 -22.39
N LEU A 115 -2.43 5.89 -22.57
CA LEU A 115 -2.14 4.58 -21.98
C LEU A 115 -0.79 3.98 -22.45
N GLY A 116 -0.35 4.29 -23.68
CA GLY A 116 0.86 3.73 -24.27
C GLY A 116 2.16 4.49 -23.95
N HIS A 117 2.10 5.60 -23.20
CA HIS A 117 3.27 6.49 -23.03
C HIS A 117 4.50 5.78 -22.47
N ARG A 118 4.35 4.95 -21.42
CA ARG A 118 5.49 4.24 -20.83
C ARG A 118 6.15 3.26 -21.79
N LEU A 119 5.35 2.53 -22.59
CA LEU A 119 5.91 1.60 -23.56
C LEU A 119 6.67 2.35 -24.64
N HIS A 120 6.09 3.42 -25.14
CA HIS A 120 6.73 4.27 -26.14
C HIS A 120 8.03 4.88 -25.63
N GLU A 121 8.05 5.43 -24.42
CA GLU A 121 9.25 5.98 -23.79
C GLU A 121 10.34 4.90 -23.65
N VAL A 122 9.99 3.70 -23.20
CA VAL A 122 10.93 2.57 -23.07
C VAL A 122 11.49 2.13 -24.42
N GLU A 123 10.66 2.03 -25.45
CA GLU A 123 11.08 1.60 -26.79
C GLU A 123 11.93 2.65 -27.50
N GLU A 124 11.51 3.92 -27.46
CA GLU A 124 12.19 5.05 -28.10
C GLU A 124 13.57 5.29 -27.49
N HIS A 125 13.65 5.28 -26.16
CA HIS A 125 14.90 5.55 -25.42
C HIS A 125 15.70 4.28 -25.11
N ARG A 126 15.22 3.10 -25.54
CA ARG A 126 15.85 1.79 -25.31
C ARG A 126 16.16 1.51 -23.84
N LEU A 127 15.18 1.78 -22.98
CA LEU A 127 15.30 1.66 -21.52
C LEU A 127 15.01 0.24 -20.99
N GLN A 128 15.07 -0.79 -21.84
CA GLN A 128 14.73 -2.16 -21.41
C GLN A 128 15.63 -2.66 -20.28
N GLY A 129 16.90 -2.23 -20.26
CA GLY A 129 17.85 -2.56 -19.19
C GLY A 129 17.61 -1.83 -17.86
N GLU A 130 16.81 -0.75 -17.87
CA GLU A 130 16.50 0.08 -16.70
C GLU A 130 15.19 -0.34 -16.01
N LEU A 131 14.51 -1.36 -16.54
CA LEU A 131 13.22 -1.81 -16.00
C LEU A 131 13.41 -2.48 -14.64
N VAL A 132 12.77 -1.90 -13.63
CA VAL A 132 12.64 -2.48 -12.30
C VAL A 132 11.37 -3.33 -12.19
N CYS A 133 10.26 -2.87 -12.79
CA CYS A 133 9.01 -3.64 -12.90
C CYS A 133 8.57 -3.73 -14.36
N GLU A 134 8.72 -4.91 -14.94
CA GLU A 134 8.37 -5.20 -16.33
C GLU A 134 6.86 -5.18 -16.55
N CYS A 135 6.07 -5.52 -15.53
CA CYS A 135 4.61 -5.60 -15.63
C CYS A 135 3.93 -4.23 -15.79
N GLU A 136 4.51 -3.18 -15.21
CA GLU A 136 3.95 -1.82 -15.17
C GLU A 136 4.90 -0.80 -15.83
N LEU A 137 5.94 -1.31 -16.51
CA LEU A 137 6.99 -0.56 -17.20
C LEU A 137 7.63 0.51 -16.32
N VAL A 138 7.93 0.15 -15.06
CA VAL A 138 8.56 1.05 -14.10
C VAL A 138 10.07 0.95 -14.23
N THR A 139 10.73 2.07 -14.53
CA THR A 139 12.19 2.17 -14.65
C THR A 139 12.84 2.58 -13.33
N ARG A 140 14.16 2.40 -13.22
CA ARG A 140 14.95 2.86 -12.06
C ARG A 140 14.78 4.36 -11.84
N THR A 141 14.87 5.16 -12.89
CA THR A 141 14.72 6.61 -12.84
C THR A 141 13.38 7.04 -12.24
N MET A 142 12.29 6.33 -12.51
CA MET A 142 10.99 6.63 -11.91
C MET A 142 11.01 6.45 -10.38
N LEU A 143 11.69 5.42 -9.88
CA LEU A 143 11.85 5.19 -8.45
C LEU A 143 12.72 6.28 -7.82
N GLU A 144 13.82 6.63 -8.48
CA GLU A 144 14.73 7.67 -8.00
C GLU A 144 14.04 9.03 -7.96
N GLN A 145 13.27 9.38 -8.98
CA GLN A 145 12.50 10.62 -9.01
C GLN A 145 11.48 10.69 -7.87
N ALA A 146 10.76 9.59 -7.62
CA ALA A 146 9.82 9.51 -6.51
C ALA A 146 10.53 9.67 -5.15
N ALA A 147 11.68 9.03 -4.96
CA ALA A 147 12.47 9.14 -3.74
C ALA A 147 13.11 10.53 -3.55
N VAL A 148 13.49 11.21 -4.63
CA VAL A 148 13.99 12.60 -4.57
C VAL A 148 12.85 13.56 -4.18
N GLN A 149 11.65 13.35 -4.72
CA GLN A 149 10.47 14.17 -4.38
C GLN A 149 9.99 13.92 -2.95
N ASN A 150 10.14 12.70 -2.44
CA ASN A 150 9.80 12.30 -1.09
C ASN A 150 10.94 11.48 -0.45
N PRO A 151 11.85 12.11 0.32
CA PRO A 151 12.96 11.42 0.98
C PRO A 151 12.55 10.32 1.98
N THR A 152 11.28 10.30 2.38
CA THR A 152 10.67 9.28 3.27
C THR A 152 9.80 8.27 2.52
N VAL A 153 9.97 8.15 1.20
CA VAL A 153 9.16 7.25 0.36
C VAL A 153 9.24 5.81 0.83
N THR A 154 8.09 5.15 0.89
CA THR A 154 7.98 3.71 1.16
C THR A 154 7.75 2.92 -0.13
N LEU A 155 7.93 1.60 -0.11
CA LEU A 155 7.58 0.74 -1.25
C LEU A 155 6.08 0.82 -1.61
N ASP A 156 5.22 1.09 -0.62
CA ASP A 156 3.79 1.25 -0.82
C ASP A 156 3.42 2.62 -1.41
N ASP A 157 4.23 3.66 -1.14
CA ASP A 157 4.14 4.93 -1.87
C ASP A 157 4.54 4.75 -3.34
N LEU A 158 5.64 4.04 -3.62
CA LEU A 158 6.03 3.71 -5.00
C LEU A 158 4.94 2.89 -5.73
N ARG A 159 4.22 2.03 -5.01
CA ARG A 159 3.07 1.31 -5.55
C ARG A 159 1.93 2.25 -5.96
N ARG A 160 1.67 3.32 -5.20
CA ARG A 160 0.66 4.34 -5.54
C ARG A 160 1.13 5.27 -6.66
N ASP A 161 2.35 5.78 -6.55
CA ASP A 161 2.86 6.86 -7.38
C ASP A 161 3.24 6.36 -8.77
N VAL A 162 4.00 5.27 -8.84
CA VAL A 162 4.54 4.75 -10.09
C VAL A 162 3.94 3.41 -10.51
N ARG A 163 3.06 2.83 -9.69
CA ARG A 163 2.43 1.51 -9.90
C ARG A 163 3.39 0.33 -9.74
N LEU A 164 4.45 0.48 -8.95
CA LEU A 164 5.38 -0.61 -8.64
C LEU A 164 4.61 -1.83 -8.09
N GLY A 165 4.79 -3.00 -8.71
CA GLY A 165 4.17 -4.24 -8.25
C GLY A 165 2.65 -4.34 -8.45
N MET A 166 2.02 -3.45 -9.22
CA MET A 166 0.57 -3.48 -9.47
C MET A 166 0.15 -4.47 -10.57
N GLY A 167 1.09 -4.98 -11.36
CA GLY A 167 0.82 -5.92 -12.43
C GLY A 167 0.65 -7.38 -11.97
N PRO A 168 0.53 -8.35 -12.89
CA PRO A 168 0.17 -9.73 -12.56
C PRO A 168 1.16 -10.46 -11.65
N CYS A 169 2.46 -10.07 -11.66
CA CYS A 169 3.44 -10.62 -10.72
C CYS A 169 3.26 -10.12 -9.28
N GLN A 170 2.44 -9.08 -9.07
CA GLN A 170 2.09 -8.52 -7.76
C GLN A 170 3.31 -8.15 -6.89
N GLY A 171 4.40 -7.72 -7.53
CA GLY A 171 5.64 -7.35 -6.86
C GLY A 171 6.68 -8.46 -6.73
N GLY A 172 6.47 -9.63 -7.34
CA GLY A 172 7.34 -10.82 -7.19
C GLY A 172 8.81 -10.54 -7.45
N PHE A 173 9.07 -9.76 -8.48
CA PHE A 173 10.42 -9.55 -9.00
C PHE A 173 10.95 -8.13 -8.78
N CYS A 174 10.07 -7.15 -8.63
CA CYS A 174 10.46 -5.74 -8.59
C CYS A 174 10.68 -5.21 -7.17
N THR A 175 10.08 -5.83 -6.15
CA THR A 175 10.10 -5.31 -4.78
C THR A 175 11.50 -5.29 -4.17
N TYR A 176 12.25 -6.39 -4.26
CA TYR A 176 13.61 -6.44 -3.71
C TYR A 176 14.57 -5.51 -4.48
N ARG A 177 14.39 -5.38 -5.80
CA ARG A 177 15.16 -4.45 -6.63
C ARG A 177 14.91 -3.01 -6.20
N ALA A 178 13.63 -2.65 -6.01
CA ALA A 178 13.24 -1.32 -5.53
C ALA A 178 13.76 -1.04 -4.11
N ALA A 179 13.68 -2.02 -3.20
CA ALA A 179 14.23 -1.89 -1.85
C ALA A 179 15.75 -1.64 -1.88
N GLY A 180 16.48 -2.36 -2.73
CA GLY A 180 17.93 -2.14 -2.93
C GLY A 180 18.25 -0.75 -3.48
N ILE A 181 17.49 -0.27 -4.47
CA ILE A 181 17.65 1.09 -5.03
C ILE A 181 17.40 2.16 -3.95
N LEU A 182 16.33 2.04 -3.16
CA LEU A 182 16.06 2.98 -2.07
C LEU A 182 17.17 2.98 -1.02
N HIS A 183 17.68 1.80 -0.66
CA HIS A 183 18.80 1.68 0.27
C HIS A 183 20.07 2.35 -0.28
N GLU A 184 20.42 2.09 -1.55
CA GLU A 184 21.55 2.72 -2.24
C GLU A 184 21.44 4.25 -2.21
N MET A 185 20.26 4.79 -2.53
CA MET A 185 20.01 6.23 -2.49
C MET A 185 20.16 6.83 -1.09
N GLN A 186 19.73 6.10 -0.05
CA GLN A 186 19.90 6.53 1.34
C GLN A 186 21.38 6.58 1.74
N LEU A 187 22.19 5.59 1.33
CA LEU A 187 23.64 5.60 1.59
C LEU A 187 24.32 6.78 0.90
N MET A 188 23.98 7.04 -0.37
CA MET A 188 24.48 8.20 -1.11
C MET A 188 24.12 9.52 -0.42
N ALA A 189 22.89 9.66 0.08
CA ALA A 189 22.45 10.84 0.82
C ALA A 189 23.20 11.04 2.16
N ARG A 190 23.67 9.96 2.78
CA ARG A 190 24.48 9.99 4.01
C ARG A 190 25.97 10.23 3.77
N GLY A 191 26.42 10.28 2.51
CA GLY A 191 27.83 10.41 2.16
C GLY A 191 28.64 9.14 2.49
N GLU A 192 27.97 8.02 2.73
CA GLU A 192 28.59 6.72 2.95
C GLU A 192 28.81 6.09 1.57
N THR A 193 30.07 5.96 1.15
CA THR A 193 30.37 5.04 0.05
C THR A 193 30.06 3.64 0.55
N ALA A 194 29.35 2.84 -0.26
CA ALA A 194 29.12 1.42 0.00
C ALA A 194 30.45 0.65 -0.07
N ALA A 195 31.35 0.91 0.87
CA ALA A 195 32.44 0.01 1.17
C ALA A 195 31.80 -1.17 1.88
N ALA A 196 31.67 -2.30 1.18
CA ALA A 196 31.31 -3.56 1.80
C ALA A 196 32.31 -3.82 2.94
N SER A 197 31.92 -3.51 4.18
CA SER A 197 32.63 -4.00 5.35
C SER A 197 32.32 -5.48 5.43
N HIS A 198 33.13 -6.28 4.74
CA HIS A 198 33.15 -7.73 4.92
C HIS A 198 33.66 -8.02 6.34
N ASP A 199 32.77 -7.98 7.32
CA ASP A 199 32.99 -8.69 8.57
C ASP A 199 32.80 -10.18 8.29
N GLN A 200 33.88 -10.86 7.94
CA GLN A 200 33.92 -12.31 7.72
C GLN A 200 33.96 -13.06 9.06
N SER A 201 33.00 -12.79 9.97
CA SER A 201 32.66 -13.80 10.95
C SER A 201 31.80 -14.84 10.22
N GLU A 202 32.43 -15.95 9.83
CA GLU A 202 31.75 -17.09 9.20
C GLU A 202 30.72 -17.67 10.18
N SER A 203 29.50 -17.13 10.17
CA SER A 203 28.33 -17.85 10.64
C SER A 203 28.02 -18.90 9.58
N PRO A 204 28.04 -20.20 9.89
CA PRO A 204 27.68 -21.23 8.92
C PRO A 204 26.23 -20.98 8.46
N TRP A 205 26.05 -20.78 7.15
CA TRP A 205 24.73 -20.70 6.54
C TRP A 205 24.09 -22.09 6.63
N GLU A 206 23.28 -22.29 7.66
CA GLU A 206 22.45 -23.48 7.77
C GLU A 206 21.33 -23.34 6.74
N VAL A 207 21.31 -24.24 5.75
CA VAL A 207 20.23 -24.28 4.74
C VAL A 207 18.94 -24.68 5.46
N ALA A 208 18.13 -23.69 5.82
CA ALA A 208 16.91 -23.87 6.59
C ALA A 208 15.85 -24.62 5.76
N TYR A 209 15.26 -25.64 6.36
CA TYR A 209 14.01 -26.23 5.87
C TYR A 209 12.89 -25.19 6.02
N MET A 210 11.97 -25.14 5.05
CA MET A 210 10.78 -24.27 5.09
C MET A 210 9.94 -24.53 6.36
N GLN A 211 10.11 -23.72 7.39
CA GLN A 211 9.31 -23.74 8.62
C GLN A 211 8.59 -22.41 8.81
N SER A 212 7.55 -22.39 9.66
CA SER A 212 6.77 -21.18 9.89
C SER A 212 7.60 -20.15 10.69
N PRO A 213 7.47 -18.84 10.41
CA PRO A 213 8.17 -17.78 11.15
C PRO A 213 7.98 -17.83 12.68
N ALA A 214 6.82 -18.31 13.15
CA ALA A 214 6.52 -18.52 14.57
C ALA A 214 7.45 -19.56 15.24
N HIS A 215 7.91 -20.57 14.49
CA HIS A 215 8.85 -21.57 14.99
C HIS A 215 10.24 -20.98 15.27
N HIS A 216 10.64 -19.95 14.52
CA HIS A 216 11.92 -19.26 14.71
C HIS A 216 11.88 -18.24 15.87
N ALA A 217 10.73 -17.61 16.11
CA ALA A 217 10.55 -16.66 17.20
C ALA A 217 10.72 -17.29 18.60
N ALA A 218 10.34 -18.56 18.77
CA ALA A 218 10.43 -19.28 20.05
C ALA A 218 11.87 -19.54 20.54
N ASN A 219 12.88 -19.41 19.67
CA ASN A 219 14.28 -19.67 19.99
C ASN A 219 15.11 -18.38 20.17
N LEU A 220 14.48 -17.20 20.15
CA LEU A 220 15.16 -15.92 20.30
C LEU A 220 15.05 -15.38 21.75
N PRO A 221 16.10 -14.78 22.31
CA PRO A 221 16.05 -14.18 23.63
C PRO A 221 15.06 -12.99 23.68
N PRO A 222 14.40 -12.74 24.83
CA PRO A 222 13.43 -11.66 24.98
C PRO A 222 14.09 -10.29 24.79
N LYS A 223 13.44 -9.42 24.01
CA LYS A 223 13.99 -8.13 23.55
C LYS A 223 13.52 -6.92 24.39
N PRO A 224 14.36 -5.89 24.54
CA PRO A 224 13.99 -4.62 25.16
C PRO A 224 13.10 -3.74 24.24
N ALA A 225 12.41 -2.76 24.84
CA ALA A 225 11.43 -1.91 24.18
C ALA A 225 12.01 -1.01 23.05
N PRO A 226 11.23 -0.72 22.00
CA PRO A 226 11.67 0.01 20.81
C PRO A 226 12.00 1.49 21.10
N GLN A 227 13.04 2.04 20.45
CA GLN A 227 13.58 3.37 20.73
C GLN A 227 13.31 4.45 19.65
N ARG A 228 12.79 4.12 18.45
CA ARG A 228 12.48 5.11 17.39
C ARG A 228 11.44 4.62 16.37
N PRO A 229 10.70 5.51 15.66
CA PRO A 229 9.81 5.11 14.58
C PRO A 229 10.63 4.84 13.29
N PRO A 230 10.45 3.70 12.62
CA PRO A 230 11.46 3.19 11.70
C PRO A 230 11.01 3.26 10.23
N GLN A 231 11.01 4.46 9.65
CA GLN A 231 10.61 4.64 8.23
C GLN A 231 11.78 4.48 7.24
N SER A 232 13.00 4.29 7.74
CA SER A 232 14.23 4.27 6.91
C SER A 232 14.93 2.91 6.84
N ASN A 233 14.41 1.86 7.50
CA ASN A 233 15.02 0.53 7.48
C ASN A 233 14.52 -0.28 6.27
N PRO A 234 15.39 -0.66 5.32
CA PRO A 234 15.00 -1.44 4.15
C PRO A 234 14.34 -2.78 4.50
N ASN A 235 14.74 -3.42 5.60
CA ASN A 235 14.16 -4.68 6.05
C ASN A 235 12.71 -4.50 6.48
N LEU A 236 12.38 -3.40 7.15
CA LEU A 236 11.01 -3.09 7.54
C LEU A 236 10.15 -2.68 6.36
N LEU A 237 10.68 -1.88 5.44
CA LEU A 237 9.98 -1.54 4.21
C LEU A 237 9.59 -2.79 3.42
N LEU A 238 10.49 -3.78 3.38
CA LEU A 238 10.23 -5.07 2.74
C LEU A 238 9.15 -5.86 3.49
N ARG A 239 9.23 -5.94 4.82
CA ARG A 239 8.21 -6.62 5.66
C ARG A 239 6.83 -5.98 5.52
N ASP A 240 6.74 -4.65 5.52
CA ASP A 240 5.49 -3.90 5.38
C ASP A 240 4.86 -4.10 4.01
N PHE A 241 5.69 -4.08 2.96
CA PHE A 241 5.22 -4.36 1.61
C PHE A 241 4.61 -5.76 1.51
N LEU A 242 5.30 -6.77 2.04
CA LEU A 242 4.78 -8.14 2.05
C LEU A 242 3.47 -8.21 2.82
N GLN A 243 3.38 -7.54 3.96
CA GLN A 243 2.16 -7.53 4.74
C GLN A 243 0.96 -6.98 3.95
N GLU A 244 1.11 -5.81 3.35
CA GLU A 244 0.05 -5.19 2.53
C GLU A 244 -0.24 -6.00 1.25
N ARG A 245 0.68 -6.88 0.82
CA ARG A 245 0.40 -7.84 -0.24
C ARG A 245 -0.70 -8.82 0.19
N TRP A 246 -0.54 -9.54 1.31
CA TRP A 246 -1.45 -10.62 1.72
C TRP A 246 -2.70 -10.14 2.45
N ARG A 247 -2.68 -8.94 3.06
CA ARG A 247 -3.81 -8.37 3.83
C ARG A 247 -5.15 -8.35 3.09
N GLY A 248 -5.13 -8.24 1.76
CA GLY A 248 -6.32 -8.28 0.88
C GLY A 248 -6.52 -9.59 0.10
N LEU A 249 -5.59 -10.54 0.20
CA LEU A 249 -5.62 -11.80 -0.56
C LEU A 249 -6.14 -12.97 0.28
N THR A 250 -5.80 -13.06 1.56
CA THR A 250 -6.18 -14.19 2.42
C THR A 250 -7.66 -14.61 2.32
N PRO A 251 -8.64 -13.68 2.29
CA PRO A 251 -10.06 -14.04 2.27
C PRO A 251 -10.55 -14.70 0.97
N ILE A 252 -9.74 -14.66 -0.11
CA ILE A 252 -10.09 -15.21 -1.42
C ILE A 252 -9.34 -16.50 -1.76
N LEU A 253 -8.42 -16.97 -0.91
CA LEU A 253 -7.56 -18.11 -1.23
C LEU A 253 -8.26 -19.44 -0.94
N TRP A 254 -8.40 -20.28 -1.97
CA TRP A 254 -8.89 -21.65 -1.82
C TRP A 254 -8.31 -22.59 -2.88
N GLY A 255 -8.32 -23.90 -2.61
CA GLY A 255 -7.94 -24.92 -3.58
C GLY A 255 -6.55 -24.73 -4.20
N GLN A 256 -6.48 -24.71 -5.54
CA GLN A 256 -5.22 -24.52 -6.29
C GLN A 256 -4.63 -23.12 -6.12
N GLN A 257 -5.48 -22.10 -5.93
CA GLN A 257 -5.03 -20.71 -5.72
C GLN A 257 -4.29 -20.59 -4.38
N LEU A 258 -4.81 -21.23 -3.33
CA LEU A 258 -4.13 -21.27 -2.03
C LEU A 258 -2.76 -21.96 -2.12
N LYS A 259 -2.65 -23.06 -2.87
CA LYS A 259 -1.37 -23.75 -3.09
C LYS A 259 -0.37 -22.85 -3.84
N GLN A 260 -0.85 -22.12 -4.84
CA GLN A 260 -0.03 -21.20 -5.62
C GLN A 260 0.42 -20.01 -4.76
N GLU A 261 -0.48 -19.35 -4.03
CA GLU A 261 -0.10 -18.22 -3.17
C GLU A 261 0.79 -18.65 -2.00
N ARG A 262 0.63 -19.88 -1.51
CA ARG A 262 1.57 -20.45 -0.53
C ARG A 262 2.94 -20.69 -1.17
N LEU A 263 3.00 -21.16 -2.42
CA LEU A 263 4.27 -21.26 -3.15
C LEU A 263 4.87 -19.86 -3.38
N ASP A 264 4.08 -18.87 -3.79
CA ASP A 264 4.53 -17.50 -4.00
C ASP A 264 5.07 -16.91 -2.69
N GLU A 265 4.36 -17.08 -1.58
CA GLU A 265 4.83 -16.70 -0.24
C GLU A 265 6.15 -17.39 0.10
N LEU A 266 6.28 -18.69 -0.12
CA LEU A 266 7.54 -19.43 0.11
C LEU A 266 8.67 -18.94 -0.80
N ILE A 267 8.36 -18.57 -2.05
CA ILE A 267 9.32 -17.95 -2.97
C ILE A 267 9.77 -16.61 -2.41
N TYR A 268 8.85 -15.78 -1.91
CA TYR A 268 9.19 -14.51 -1.28
C TYR A 268 10.05 -14.70 -0.03
N LEU A 269 9.64 -15.60 0.88
CA LEU A 269 10.39 -15.91 2.09
C LEU A 269 11.80 -16.41 1.74
N GLY A 270 11.91 -17.39 0.83
CA GLY A 270 13.19 -17.98 0.44
C GLY A 270 14.08 -17.07 -0.40
N ILE A 271 13.56 -16.39 -1.43
CA ILE A 271 14.35 -15.51 -2.31
C ILE A 271 14.83 -14.28 -1.54
N MET A 272 13.98 -13.71 -0.70
CA MET A 272 14.31 -12.48 0.01
C MET A 272 14.84 -12.72 1.42
N ASN A 273 14.93 -13.99 1.84
CA ASN A 273 15.29 -14.39 3.19
C ASN A 273 14.47 -13.62 4.24
N ALA A 274 13.19 -13.37 3.93
CA ALA A 274 12.37 -12.37 4.61
C ALA A 274 12.06 -12.77 6.07
N ASP A 275 12.01 -14.07 6.34
CA ASP A 275 11.91 -14.73 7.63
C ASP A 275 13.18 -14.60 8.49
N HIS A 276 14.31 -14.26 7.89
CA HIS A 276 15.61 -14.13 8.55
C HIS A 276 16.19 -12.71 8.48
N LEU A 277 15.41 -11.71 8.04
CA LEU A 277 15.87 -10.32 8.05
C LEU A 277 16.20 -9.90 9.48
N PRO A 278 17.35 -9.21 9.70
CA PRO A 278 17.73 -8.79 11.03
C PRO A 278 16.68 -7.83 11.59
N GLU A 279 16.18 -8.19 12.78
CA GLU A 279 15.20 -7.39 13.50
C GLU A 279 15.94 -6.35 14.36
N ASP A 280 16.12 -5.14 13.84
CA ASP A 280 16.87 -4.05 14.49
C ASP A 280 16.13 -3.41 15.71
N ASN A 281 15.34 -4.18 16.46
CA ASN A 281 14.44 -3.72 17.52
C ASN A 281 13.37 -2.72 17.07
N GLU A 282 13.08 -2.71 15.77
CA GLU A 282 12.07 -1.85 15.16
C GLU A 282 10.82 -2.69 14.86
N GLN A 283 9.67 -2.26 15.39
CA GLN A 283 8.36 -2.90 15.15
C GLN A 283 7.59 -2.10 14.12
N SER A 284 7.00 -2.79 13.14
CA SER A 284 6.10 -2.14 12.20
C SER A 284 4.72 -1.93 12.84
N PRO A 285 4.13 -0.73 12.72
CA PRO A 285 2.77 -0.46 13.18
C PRO A 285 1.69 -1.19 12.34
N LEU A 286 2.09 -1.84 11.24
CA LEU A 286 1.22 -2.61 10.34
C LEU A 286 1.28 -4.13 10.61
N SER A 287 2.26 -4.60 11.40
CA SER A 287 2.66 -6.01 11.42
C SER A 287 2.31 -6.76 12.71
N THR A 288 1.15 -7.42 12.75
CA THR A 288 0.90 -8.56 13.68
C THR A 288 0.80 -9.90 12.95
N PHE A 289 0.89 -9.91 11.62
CA PHE A 289 0.70 -11.11 10.80
C PHE A 289 1.82 -12.15 10.96
N TRP A 290 3.03 -11.72 11.33
CA TRP A 290 4.16 -12.63 11.64
C TRP A 290 3.90 -13.50 12.86
N GLU A 291 2.88 -13.20 13.67
CA GLU A 291 2.49 -13.96 14.85
C GLU A 291 1.50 -15.09 14.51
N PHE A 292 1.03 -15.19 13.27
CA PHE A 292 0.07 -16.21 12.87
C PHE A 292 0.77 -17.48 12.39
N ASP A 293 0.82 -18.50 13.25
CA ASP A 293 1.29 -19.82 12.88
C ASP A 293 0.21 -20.57 12.07
N THR A 294 0.48 -20.77 10.78
CA THR A 294 -0.41 -21.46 9.85
C THR A 294 -0.28 -22.99 9.90
N THR A 295 0.56 -23.51 10.79
CA THR A 295 0.73 -24.96 10.99
C THR A 295 -0.57 -25.56 11.54
N PRO A 296 -1.09 -26.67 10.95
CA PRO A 296 -2.28 -27.34 11.48
C PRO A 296 -2.09 -27.73 12.95
N GLY A 297 -2.89 -27.15 13.85
CA GLY A 297 -2.84 -27.40 15.29
C GLY A 297 -2.09 -26.36 16.12
N ALA A 298 -1.53 -25.31 15.50
CA ALA A 298 -0.97 -24.19 16.23
C ALA A 298 -2.08 -23.34 16.88
N SER A 299 -1.94 -23.05 18.18
CA SER A 299 -2.78 -22.09 18.87
C SER A 299 -2.41 -20.68 18.38
N GLY A 300 -3.35 -20.00 17.71
CA GLY A 300 -3.17 -18.58 17.36
C GLY A 300 -2.90 -17.72 18.61
N PRO A 301 -2.34 -16.52 18.44
CA PRO A 301 -2.09 -15.62 19.56
C PRO A 301 -3.40 -15.43 20.33
N ALA A 302 -3.36 -15.64 21.64
CA ALA A 302 -4.50 -15.39 22.50
C ALA A 302 -4.96 -13.95 22.22
N ALA A 303 -6.24 -13.79 21.89
CA ALA A 303 -6.83 -12.47 21.80
C ALA A 303 -6.65 -11.79 23.17
N GLU A 304 -5.68 -10.89 23.29
CA GLU A 304 -5.64 -9.97 24.40
C GLU A 304 -6.91 -9.12 24.29
N GLY A 305 -7.79 -9.34 25.26
CA GLY A 305 -9.19 -8.96 25.18
C GLY A 305 -9.47 -7.48 25.45
N SER A 306 -10.76 -7.18 25.24
CA SER A 306 -11.57 -6.06 25.75
C SER A 306 -11.17 -4.63 25.37
#